data_AF-A0A7V3BS46-F1
#
_entry.id   AF-A0A7V3BS46-F1
#
_cell.length_a   1.000
_cell.length_b   1.000
_cell.length_c   1.000
_cell.angle_alpha   90.00
_cell.angle_beta   90.00
_cell.angle_gamma   90.00
#
_symmetry.space_group_name_H-M   'P 1'
#
loop_
_entity.id
_entity.type
_entity.pdbx_description
1 polymer ?
#
loop_
_entity_poly.entity_id
_entity_poly.type
_entity_poly.pdbx_seq_one_letter_code
_entity_poly.pdbx_strand_id
1 'polypeptide(L)'
;QEEALLTDAIRRGEHAVQEFTEENQAGVGCVRCHGPELRGGMIADPATGTPLLTPDLTTVCGGPFTGHPLIYGLRDIYTVIEQGRGQIMPSWSIRYAGALNDQQINDIVNYIVSIQDESKVPFEKNLCINPEAQRAAVDEFLDGNLANKPNPTDRVELG
;
A
#
# COMPACT_ATOMS: atom_id res chain seq x y z
N GLN A 1 -5.05 -11.65 -23.89
CA GLN A 1 -4.32 -12.60 -23.02
C GLN A 1 -3.75 -11.88 -21.80
N GLU A 2 -3.05 -10.77 -21.99
CA GLU A 2 -2.51 -9.92 -20.91
C GLU A 2 -3.56 -9.34 -19.95
N GLU A 3 -4.67 -8.83 -20.49
CA GLU A 3 -5.80 -8.32 -19.68
C GLU A 3 -6.44 -9.39 -18.78
N ALA A 4 -6.51 -10.64 -19.26
CA ALA A 4 -7.01 -11.76 -18.47
C ALA A 4 -6.05 -12.12 -17.32
N LEU A 5 -4.73 -12.05 -17.57
CA LEU A 5 -3.71 -12.27 -16.53
C LEU A 5 -3.78 -11.18 -15.44
N LEU A 6 -4.00 -9.92 -15.82
CA LEU A 6 -4.19 -8.83 -14.87
C LEU A 6 -5.48 -8.98 -14.06
N THR A 7 -6.58 -9.35 -14.70
CA THR A 7 -7.87 -9.57 -14.03
C THR A 7 -7.77 -10.69 -12.99
N ASP A 8 -7.10 -11.79 -13.34
CA ASP A 8 -6.88 -12.89 -12.40
C ASP A 8 -5.92 -12.51 -11.27
N ALA A 9 -4.92 -11.67 -11.54
CA ALA A 9 -4.03 -11.12 -10.50
C ALA A 9 -4.78 -10.23 -9.51
N ILE A 10 -5.64 -9.33 -10.00
CA ILE A 10 -6.49 -8.48 -9.17
C ILE A 10 -7.41 -9.33 -8.30
N ARG A 11 -8.07 -10.35 -8.86
CA ARG A 11 -8.96 -11.25 -8.09
C ARG A 11 -8.19 -11.98 -6.98
N ARG A 12 -6.99 -12.50 -7.27
CA ARG A 12 -6.16 -13.16 -6.24
C ARG A 12 -5.72 -12.17 -5.16
N GLY A 13 -5.37 -10.94 -5.54
CA GLY A 13 -5.03 -9.86 -4.61
C GLY A 13 -6.21 -9.47 -3.71
N GLU A 14 -7.42 -9.38 -4.28
CA GLU A 14 -8.66 -9.13 -3.55
C GLU A 14 -8.89 -10.18 -2.46
N HIS A 15 -8.73 -11.47 -2.78
CA HIS A 15 -8.82 -12.54 -1.78
C HIS A 15 -7.70 -12.46 -0.73
N ALA A 16 -6.47 -12.15 -1.17
CA ALA A 16 -5.32 -12.09 -0.28
C ALA A 16 -5.44 -10.99 0.78
N VAL A 17 -6.02 -9.82 0.47
CA VAL A 17 -6.16 -8.74 1.46
C VAL A 17 -7.18 -9.04 2.57
N GLN A 18 -8.09 -9.99 2.36
CA GLN A 18 -9.11 -10.39 3.33
C GLN A 18 -8.54 -11.29 4.42
N GLU A 19 -9.31 -11.55 5.47
CA GLU A 19 -8.93 -12.50 6.52
C GLU A 19 -8.87 -13.95 5.99
N PHE A 20 -8.02 -14.74 6.64
CA PHE A 20 -7.96 -16.18 6.40
C PHE A 20 -9.26 -16.85 6.88
N THR A 21 -9.88 -17.65 6.01
CA THR A 21 -10.97 -18.57 6.38
C THR A 21 -10.76 -19.93 5.73
N GLU A 22 -11.60 -20.92 6.04
CA GLU A 22 -11.55 -22.21 5.35
C GLU A 22 -11.78 -22.06 3.83
N GLU A 23 -12.63 -21.10 3.45
CA GLU A 23 -12.94 -20.74 2.06
C GLU A 23 -11.90 -19.82 1.43
N ASN A 24 -11.23 -18.97 2.22
CA ASN A 24 -10.21 -18.04 1.77
C ASN A 24 -8.85 -18.31 2.43
N GLN A 25 -8.19 -19.39 2.01
CA GLN A 25 -6.91 -19.80 2.59
C GLN A 25 -5.73 -18.89 2.18
N ALA A 26 -5.93 -18.00 1.22
CA ALA A 26 -4.92 -17.02 0.79
C ALA A 26 -4.95 -15.71 1.60
N GLY A 27 -5.98 -15.53 2.44
CA GLY A 27 -6.18 -14.28 3.19
C GLY A 27 -5.06 -14.00 4.19
N VAL A 28 -4.48 -12.81 4.11
CA VAL A 28 -3.48 -12.30 5.05
C VAL A 28 -4.02 -11.25 6.02
N GLY A 29 -5.22 -10.73 5.78
CA GLY A 29 -5.95 -9.89 6.72
C GLY A 29 -5.50 -8.42 6.75
N CYS A 30 -5.14 -7.83 5.61
CA CYS A 30 -4.89 -6.38 5.50
C CYS A 30 -6.05 -5.55 6.04
N VAL A 31 -7.28 -6.01 5.82
CA VAL A 31 -8.53 -5.41 6.31
C VAL A 31 -8.60 -5.28 7.84
N ARG A 32 -7.84 -6.08 8.60
CA ARG A 32 -7.81 -6.01 10.06
C ARG A 32 -7.25 -4.70 10.59
N CYS A 33 -6.33 -4.10 9.82
CA CYS A 33 -5.71 -2.83 10.18
C CYS A 33 -6.22 -1.68 9.32
N HIS A 34 -6.43 -1.91 8.02
CA HIS A 34 -6.87 -0.87 7.07
C HIS A 34 -8.39 -0.76 6.93
N GLY A 35 -9.15 -1.44 7.78
CA GLY A 35 -10.62 -1.45 7.74
C GLY A 35 -11.20 -2.38 6.68
N PRO A 36 -12.50 -2.73 6.78
CA PRO A 36 -13.15 -3.69 5.89
C PRO A 36 -13.21 -3.24 4.43
N GLU A 37 -13.18 -1.92 4.19
CA GLU A 37 -13.16 -1.31 2.85
C GLU A 37 -11.76 -0.83 2.46
N LEU A 38 -10.73 -1.16 3.23
CA LEU A 38 -9.35 -0.68 3.05
C LEU A 38 -9.19 0.85 3.08
N ARG A 39 -10.15 1.56 3.67
CA ARG A 39 -10.18 3.03 3.79
C ARG A 39 -9.41 3.59 4.98
N GLY A 40 -8.56 2.77 5.58
CA GLY A 40 -7.87 3.08 6.82
C GLY A 40 -8.73 2.74 8.04
N GLY A 41 -8.13 2.86 9.21
CA GLY A 41 -8.73 2.46 10.47
C GLY A 41 -7.94 2.95 11.66
N MET A 42 -8.35 2.50 12.85
CA MET A 42 -7.66 2.79 14.10
C MET A 42 -7.26 1.48 14.75
N ILE A 43 -5.97 1.32 15.00
CA ILE A 43 -5.41 0.15 15.71
C ILE A 43 -4.73 0.62 16.99
N ALA A 44 -4.50 -0.30 17.93
CA ALA A 44 -3.59 -0.03 19.04
C ALA A 44 -2.15 -0.22 18.56
N ASP A 45 -1.28 0.74 18.85
CA ASP A 45 0.15 0.61 18.63
C ASP A 45 0.68 -0.60 19.43
N PRO A 46 1.34 -1.57 18.80
CA PRO A 46 1.80 -2.78 19.49
C PRO A 46 2.92 -2.52 20.51
N ALA A 47 3.65 -1.41 20.40
CA ALA A 47 4.71 -1.01 21.33
C ALA A 47 4.20 -0.16 22.49
N THR A 48 3.23 0.73 22.26
CA THR A 48 2.76 1.70 23.29
C THR A 48 1.33 1.46 23.77
N GLY A 49 0.52 0.71 23.02
CA GLY A 49 -0.91 0.52 23.24
C GLY A 49 -1.78 1.72 22.90
N THR A 50 -1.20 2.83 22.44
CA THR A 50 -1.95 4.04 22.10
C THR A 50 -2.65 3.90 20.75
N PRO A 51 -3.80 4.55 20.53
CA PRO A 51 -4.44 4.55 19.22
C PRO A 51 -3.53 5.10 18.13
N LEU A 52 -3.49 4.42 16.98
CA LEU A 52 -2.77 4.79 15.77
C LEU A 52 -3.72 4.71 14.58
N LEU A 53 -3.72 5.74 13.73
CA LEU A 53 -4.43 5.70 12.45
C LEU A 53 -3.63 4.92 11.41
N THR A 54 -4.31 4.08 10.65
CA THR A 54 -3.74 3.37 9.50
C THR A 54 -4.14 4.06 8.19
N PRO A 55 -3.26 4.04 7.16
CA PRO A 55 -3.52 4.71 5.90
C PRO A 55 -4.74 4.18 5.14
N ASP A 56 -5.44 5.08 4.43
CA ASP A 56 -6.44 4.76 3.41
C ASP A 56 -5.77 4.21 2.14
N LEU A 57 -5.92 2.92 1.88
CA LEU A 57 -5.31 2.28 0.72
C LEU A 57 -6.03 2.62 -0.59
N THR A 58 -7.25 3.16 -0.55
CA THR A 58 -7.98 3.63 -1.74
C THR A 58 -7.44 4.95 -2.28
N THR A 59 -6.51 5.60 -1.56
CA THR A 59 -5.89 6.86 -1.99
C THR A 59 -4.35 6.81 -2.01
N VAL A 60 -3.74 5.65 -1.70
CA VAL A 60 -2.29 5.50 -1.52
C VAL A 60 -1.48 5.87 -2.77
N CYS A 61 -2.03 5.67 -3.96
CA CYS A 61 -1.37 6.04 -5.20
C CYS A 61 -1.33 7.55 -5.45
N GLY A 62 -2.06 8.36 -4.70
CA GLY A 62 -1.88 9.82 -4.70
C GLY A 62 -0.66 10.29 -3.93
N GLY A 63 -0.03 9.41 -3.13
CA GLY A 63 1.18 9.75 -2.37
C GLY A 63 1.00 10.95 -1.45
N PRO A 64 1.97 11.87 -1.37
CA PRO A 64 1.86 13.07 -0.54
C PRO A 64 0.64 13.94 -0.87
N PHE A 65 0.16 13.93 -2.13
CA PHE A 65 -1.03 14.71 -2.52
C PHE A 65 -2.30 14.28 -1.79
N THR A 66 -2.34 13.05 -1.27
CA THR A 66 -3.49 12.46 -0.57
C THR A 66 -3.14 12.02 0.86
N GLY A 67 -2.07 12.56 1.44
CA GLY A 67 -1.72 12.29 2.84
C GLY A 67 -0.87 11.04 3.06
N HIS A 68 -0.21 10.51 2.01
CA HIS A 68 0.72 9.39 2.10
C HIS A 68 2.16 9.85 1.85
N PRO A 69 2.80 10.54 2.83
CA PRO A 69 4.06 11.26 2.61
C PRO A 69 5.27 10.36 2.32
N LEU A 70 5.14 9.04 2.47
CA LEU A 70 6.21 8.08 2.20
C LEU A 70 6.11 7.38 0.84
N ILE A 71 5.08 7.69 0.04
CA ILE A 71 4.78 6.98 -1.20
C ILE A 71 4.98 7.93 -2.39
N TYR A 72 6.06 7.74 -3.14
CA TYR A 72 6.39 8.50 -4.35
C TYR A 72 6.33 7.65 -5.62
N GLY A 73 5.80 6.43 -5.52
CA GLY A 73 5.54 5.57 -6.67
C GLY A 73 5.26 4.12 -6.28
N LEU A 74 4.98 3.30 -7.30
CA LEU A 74 4.56 1.91 -7.12
C LEU A 74 5.56 1.07 -6.30
N ARG A 75 6.88 1.31 -6.47
CA ARG A 75 7.92 0.56 -5.75
C ARG A 75 7.86 0.77 -4.23
N ASP A 76 7.32 1.90 -3.76
CA ASP A 76 7.17 2.13 -2.32
C ASP A 76 6.10 1.24 -1.73
N ILE A 77 4.98 1.06 -2.44
CA ILE A 77 3.92 0.15 -2.04
C ILE A 77 4.46 -1.29 -1.96
N TYR A 78 5.21 -1.72 -2.98
CA TYR A 78 5.92 -3.00 -2.91
C TYR A 78 6.82 -3.09 -1.69
N THR A 79 7.65 -2.06 -1.44
CA THR A 79 8.60 -2.06 -0.33
C THR A 79 7.90 -2.17 1.03
N VAL A 80 6.80 -1.44 1.22
CA VAL A 80 5.99 -1.49 2.45
C VAL A 80 5.38 -2.87 2.66
N ILE A 81 4.81 -3.49 1.62
CA ILE A 81 4.19 -4.81 1.76
C ILE A 81 5.28 -5.89 1.95
N GLU A 82 6.38 -5.78 1.21
CA GLU A 82 7.50 -6.73 1.31
C GLU A 82 8.14 -6.71 2.70
N GLN A 83 8.37 -5.54 3.29
CA GLN A 83 9.22 -5.36 4.47
C GLN A 83 8.45 -4.97 5.74
N GLY A 84 7.21 -4.52 5.61
CA GLY A 84 6.43 -3.96 6.69
C GLY A 84 6.89 -2.56 7.14
N ARG A 85 6.37 -2.12 8.29
CA ARG A 85 6.73 -0.88 9.00
C ARG A 85 7.01 -1.18 10.47
N GLY A 86 8.12 -1.87 10.71
CA GLY A 86 8.52 -2.30 12.06
C GLY A 86 7.46 -3.19 12.72
N GLN A 87 7.02 -2.84 13.93
CA GLN A 87 6.00 -3.59 14.65
C GLN A 87 4.56 -3.25 14.21
N ILE A 88 4.35 -2.13 13.52
CA ILE A 88 3.01 -1.59 13.21
C ILE A 88 2.35 -2.34 12.04
N MET A 89 3.12 -2.54 10.97
CA MET A 89 2.71 -3.34 9.83
C MET A 89 3.71 -4.48 9.67
N PRO A 90 3.26 -5.75 9.68
CA PRO A 90 4.16 -6.88 9.48
C PRO A 90 4.73 -6.88 8.06
N SER A 91 5.87 -7.53 7.93
CA SER A 91 6.40 -7.94 6.63
C SER A 91 5.58 -9.10 6.07
N TRP A 92 5.31 -9.07 4.76
CA TRP A 92 4.59 -10.15 4.10
C TRP A 92 5.47 -11.00 3.18
N SER A 93 6.60 -10.50 2.71
CA SER A 93 7.45 -11.27 1.79
C SER A 93 8.27 -12.33 2.54
N ILE A 94 8.39 -13.52 1.94
CA ILE A 94 9.31 -14.57 2.40
C ILE A 94 10.76 -14.11 2.55
N ARG A 95 11.16 -13.06 1.81
CA ARG A 95 12.50 -12.48 1.87
C ARG A 95 12.74 -11.70 3.17
N TYR A 96 11.67 -11.33 3.87
CA TYR A 96 11.68 -10.49 5.06
C TYR A 96 10.86 -11.13 6.19
N ALA A 97 10.93 -12.47 6.33
CA ALA A 97 10.23 -13.25 7.37
C ALA A 97 8.69 -13.27 7.29
N GLY A 98 8.10 -12.87 6.17
CA GLY A 98 6.70 -13.09 5.85
C GLY A 98 6.44 -14.44 5.16
N ALA A 99 5.21 -14.64 4.70
CA ALA A 99 4.75 -15.92 4.13
C ALA A 99 4.53 -15.89 2.60
N LEU A 100 4.56 -14.71 1.98
CA LEU A 100 4.17 -14.51 0.58
C LEU A 100 5.36 -14.51 -0.37
N ASN A 101 5.21 -15.20 -1.49
CA ASN A 101 6.16 -15.14 -2.59
C ASN A 101 5.94 -13.88 -3.47
N ASP A 102 6.85 -13.64 -4.41
CA ASP A 102 6.83 -12.44 -5.25
C ASP A 102 5.53 -12.31 -6.09
N GLN A 103 4.93 -13.44 -6.52
CA GLN A 103 3.67 -13.41 -7.26
C GLN A 103 2.50 -12.95 -6.37
N GLN A 104 2.41 -13.47 -5.15
CA GLN A 104 1.36 -13.08 -4.20
C GLN A 104 1.48 -11.60 -3.79
N ILE A 105 2.72 -11.10 -3.62
CA ILE A 105 2.95 -9.66 -3.40
C ILE A 105 2.46 -8.86 -4.61
N ASN A 106 2.82 -9.25 -5.83
CA ASN A 106 2.38 -8.57 -7.03
C ASN A 106 0.85 -8.59 -7.19
N ASP A 107 0.18 -9.69 -6.87
CA ASP A 107 -1.29 -9.79 -6.92
C ASP A 107 -1.94 -8.78 -5.94
N ILE A 108 -1.44 -8.70 -4.71
CA ILE A 108 -1.91 -7.70 -3.72
C ILE A 108 -1.68 -6.27 -4.23
N VAL A 109 -0.50 -5.98 -4.77
CA VAL A 109 -0.20 -4.62 -5.28
C VAL A 109 -1.10 -4.26 -6.46
N ASN A 110 -1.35 -5.19 -7.39
CA ASN A 110 -2.27 -4.96 -8.51
C ASN A 110 -3.69 -4.69 -8.02
N TYR A 111 -4.16 -5.42 -7.00
CA TYR A 111 -5.45 -5.14 -6.38
C TYR A 111 -5.49 -3.74 -5.75
N ILE A 112 -4.47 -3.35 -4.97
CA ILE A 112 -4.39 -2.01 -4.37
C ILE A 112 -4.42 -0.90 -5.44
N VAL A 113 -3.69 -1.07 -6.54
CA VAL A 113 -3.72 -0.10 -7.66
C VAL A 113 -5.10 -0.05 -8.32
N SER A 114 -5.82 -1.17 -8.39
CA SER A 114 -7.15 -1.24 -9.02
C SER A 114 -8.28 -0.58 -8.20
N ILE A 115 -8.10 -0.43 -6.89
CA ILE A 115 -9.12 0.12 -5.98
C ILE A 115 -8.94 1.62 -5.68
N GLN A 116 -8.07 2.32 -6.42
CA GLN A 116 -7.86 3.75 -6.20
C GLN A 116 -9.14 4.54 -6.51
N ASP A 117 -9.54 5.42 -5.61
CA ASP A 117 -10.66 6.33 -5.78
C ASP A 117 -10.29 7.41 -6.79
N GLU A 118 -10.71 7.24 -8.05
CA GLU A 118 -10.41 8.16 -9.15
C GLU A 118 -10.86 9.61 -8.88
N SER A 119 -11.85 9.82 -8.02
CA SER A 119 -12.31 11.17 -7.65
C SER A 119 -11.32 11.91 -6.75
N LYS A 120 -10.49 11.17 -6.01
CA LYS A 120 -9.46 11.69 -5.10
C LYS A 120 -8.05 11.54 -5.67
N VAL A 121 -7.81 10.50 -6.47
CA VAL A 121 -6.55 10.19 -7.15
C VAL A 121 -6.79 10.18 -8.66
N PRO A 122 -7.02 11.35 -9.29
CA PRO A 122 -7.11 11.44 -10.74
C PRO A 122 -5.77 11.04 -11.38
N PHE A 123 -5.79 10.68 -12.67
CA PHE A 123 -4.61 10.17 -13.38
C PHE A 123 -3.39 11.11 -13.28
N GLU A 124 -3.60 12.41 -13.30
CA GLU A 124 -2.57 13.45 -13.20
C GLU A 124 -1.86 13.46 -11.83
N LYS A 125 -2.47 12.85 -10.81
CA LYS A 125 -1.91 12.69 -9.45
C LYS A 125 -1.58 11.25 -9.09
N ASN A 126 -1.86 10.29 -9.98
CA ASN A 126 -1.67 8.87 -9.69
C ASN A 126 -0.19 8.46 -9.86
N LEU A 127 0.56 8.46 -8.77
CA LEU A 127 1.98 8.12 -8.72
C LEU A 127 2.26 6.65 -9.05
N CYS A 128 1.26 5.76 -8.99
CA CYS A 128 1.45 4.34 -9.30
C CYS A 128 1.57 4.08 -10.80
N ILE A 129 0.87 4.86 -11.63
CA ILE A 129 0.76 4.60 -13.07
C ILE A 129 1.18 5.79 -13.96
N ASN A 130 1.43 6.96 -13.37
CA ASN A 130 1.80 8.17 -14.11
C ASN A 130 3.18 8.71 -13.68
N PRO A 131 4.23 8.53 -14.51
CA PRO A 131 5.57 9.09 -14.24
C PRO A 131 5.62 10.62 -14.20
N GLU A 132 4.70 11.33 -14.84
CA GLU A 132 4.60 12.80 -14.71
C GLU A 132 4.13 13.20 -13.32
N ALA A 133 3.14 12.49 -12.78
CA ALA A 133 2.68 12.69 -11.42
C ALA A 133 3.81 12.43 -10.39
N GLN A 134 4.63 11.40 -10.62
CA GLN A 134 5.82 11.14 -9.79
C GLN A 134 6.79 12.31 -9.81
N ARG A 135 7.12 12.86 -11.00
CA ARG A 135 7.99 14.04 -11.11
C ARG A 135 7.40 15.24 -10.38
N ALA A 136 6.11 15.51 -10.58
CA ALA A 136 5.42 16.60 -9.89
C ALA A 136 5.47 16.45 -8.36
N ALA A 137 5.30 15.23 -7.83
CA ALA A 137 5.43 14.98 -6.40
C ALA A 137 6.86 15.22 -5.88
N VAL A 138 7.88 14.82 -6.64
CA VAL A 138 9.28 15.08 -6.28
C VAL A 138 9.58 16.58 -6.29
N ASP A 139 9.11 17.31 -7.30
CA ASP A 139 9.29 18.75 -7.40
C ASP A 139 8.60 19.50 -6.26
N GLU A 140 7.36 19.12 -5.92
CA GLU A 140 6.55 19.81 -4.91
C GLU A 140 6.94 19.46 -3.46
N PHE A 141 7.21 18.18 -3.17
CA PHE A 141 7.39 17.71 -1.79
C PHE A 141 8.83 17.36 -1.42
N LEU A 142 9.73 17.25 -2.40
CA LEU A 142 11.13 16.86 -2.19
C LEU A 142 12.13 17.88 -2.74
N ASP A 143 11.70 19.11 -3.01
CA ASP A 143 12.51 20.18 -3.61
C ASP A 143 13.18 19.78 -4.93
N GLY A 144 12.52 18.94 -5.73
CA GLY A 144 13.06 18.41 -6.99
C GLY A 144 14.17 17.37 -6.83
N ASN A 145 14.43 16.88 -5.61
CA ASN A 145 15.50 15.95 -5.34
C ASN A 145 15.00 14.65 -4.70
N LEU A 146 14.98 13.57 -5.49
CA LEU A 146 14.54 12.25 -5.03
C LEU A 146 15.39 11.70 -3.86
N ALA A 147 16.62 12.18 -3.65
CA ALA A 147 17.43 11.77 -2.50
C ALA A 147 16.86 12.27 -1.15
N ASN A 148 15.97 13.27 -1.17
CA ASN A 148 15.25 13.76 0.01
C ASN A 148 14.06 12.86 0.39
N LYS A 149 13.74 11.86 -0.44
CA LYS A 149 12.60 10.98 -0.22
C LYS A 149 12.75 10.21 1.10
N PRO A 150 11.73 10.23 1.97
CA PRO A 150 11.75 9.46 3.21
C PRO A 150 11.62 7.95 2.91
N ASN A 151 12.07 7.10 3.84
CA ASN A 151 12.03 5.66 3.62
C ASN A 151 10.58 5.16 3.77
N PRO A 152 10.04 4.42 2.79
CA PRO A 152 8.67 3.90 2.85
C PRO A 152 8.36 3.02 4.07
N THR A 153 9.38 2.41 4.69
CA THR A 153 9.24 1.56 5.89
C THR A 153 9.29 2.32 7.21
N ASP A 154 9.53 3.64 7.18
CA ASP A 154 9.53 4.49 8.36
C ASP A 154 8.14 4.55 9.02
N ARG A 155 8.13 4.79 10.33
CA ARG A 155 6.90 5.03 11.10
C ARG A 155 6.41 6.45 10.81
N VAL A 156 5.15 6.56 10.39
CA VAL A 156 4.44 7.84 10.26
C VAL A 156 3.44 7.94 11.39
N GLU A 157 3.51 9.00 12.19
CA GLU A 157 2.37 9.41 13.00
C GLU A 157 1.43 10.21 12.08
N LEU A 158 0.32 9.58 11.69
CA LEU A 158 -0.77 10.30 11.02
C LEU A 158 -1.43 11.16 12.11
N GLY A 159 -1.15 12.47 12.06
CA GLY A 159 -1.66 13.47 13.01
C GLY A 159 -3.13 13.83 12.81
#